data_AF-A0A5P9CKL8-F1
#
_entry.id   AF-A0A5P9CKL8-F1
#
_cell.length_a   1.000
_cell.length_b   1.000
_cell.length_c   1.000
_cell.angle_alpha   90.00
_cell.angle_beta   90.00
_cell.angle_gamma   90.00
#
_symmetry.space_group_name_H-M   'P 1'
#
loop_
_entity.id
_entity.type
_entity.pdbx_description
1 polymer ?
#
loop_
_entity_poly.entity_id
_entity_poly.type
_entity_poly.pdbx_seq_one_letter_code
_entity_poly.pdbx_strand_id
1 'polypeptide(L)'
;MKKSDKQLLVEAALAAANHRLEKQALCIVEAFPYLIDDDEGRCICISLIYFALDKRSKAIRTLNGLSSPRVEGLRFLYASSADSADTKTICSLITGGHDGD
;
A
#
# COMPACT_ATOMS: atom_id res chain seq x y z
N MET A 1 21.70 -7.59 -3.37
CA MET A 1 21.03 -6.47 -4.07
C MET A 1 21.22 -5.19 -3.28
N LYS A 2 21.43 -4.05 -3.95
CA LYS A 2 21.48 -2.74 -3.28
C LYS A 2 20.07 -2.32 -2.86
N LYS A 3 19.98 -1.36 -1.95
CA LYS A 3 18.70 -0.78 -1.50
C LYS A 3 17.87 -0.24 -2.67
N SER A 4 18.51 0.42 -3.63
CA SER A 4 17.88 0.93 -4.85
C SER A 4 17.22 -0.16 -5.69
N ASP A 5 17.87 -1.32 -5.82
CA ASP A 5 17.35 -2.43 -6.62
C ASP A 5 16.12 -3.04 -5.96
N LYS A 6 16.15 -3.18 -4.62
CA LYS A 6 15.00 -3.66 -3.84
C LYS A 6 13.81 -2.72 -3.99
N GLN A 7 14.05 -1.41 -3.86
CA GLN A 7 13.03 -0.38 -4.05
C GLN A 7 12.42 -0.42 -5.45
N LEU A 8 13.25 -0.51 -6.50
CA LEU A 8 12.78 -0.57 -7.88
C LEU A 8 11.83 -1.75 -8.12
N LEU A 9 12.09 -2.92 -7.53
CA LEU A 9 11.19 -4.07 -7.65
C LEU A 9 9.85 -3.84 -6.95
N VAL A 10 9.85 -3.22 -5.77
CA VAL A 10 8.61 -2.87 -5.06
C VAL A 10 7.78 -1.88 -5.88
N GLU A 11 8.42 -0.86 -6.44
CA GLU A 11 7.78 0.12 -7.33
C GLU A 11 7.26 -0.52 -8.62
N ALA A 12 8.02 -1.46 -9.20
CA ALA A 12 7.59 -2.21 -10.39
C ALA A 12 6.35 -3.07 -10.11
N ALA A 13 6.23 -3.66 -8.91
CA ALA A 13 5.04 -4.41 -8.50
C ALA A 13 3.80 -3.50 -8.43
N LEU A 14 3.96 -2.29 -7.88
CA LEU A 14 2.88 -1.30 -7.80
C LEU A 14 2.49 -0.78 -9.19
N ALA A 15 3.46 -0.47 -10.05
CA ALA A 15 3.21 -0.07 -11.43
C ALA A 15 2.47 -1.17 -12.20
N ALA A 16 2.92 -2.43 -12.10
CA ALA A 16 2.25 -3.57 -12.69
C ALA A 16 0.78 -3.68 -12.23
N ALA A 17 0.52 -3.51 -10.93
CA ALA A 17 -0.83 -3.52 -10.38
C ALA A 17 -1.71 -2.40 -10.94
N ASN A 18 -1.20 -1.17 -10.99
CA ASN A 18 -1.89 -0.01 -11.58
C ASN A 18 -2.25 -0.24 -13.06
N HIS A 19 -1.40 -0.95 -13.79
CA HIS A 19 -1.62 -1.34 -15.19
C HIS A 19 -2.37 -2.67 -15.36
N ARG A 20 -2.98 -3.21 -14.30
CA ARG A 20 -3.77 -4.47 -14.31
C ARG A 20 -2.98 -5.71 -14.73
N LEU A 21 -1.65 -5.67 -14.63
CA LEU A 21 -0.75 -6.81 -14.85
C LEU A 21 -0.68 -7.67 -13.58
N GLU A 22 -1.81 -8.28 -13.23
CA GLU A 22 -1.97 -8.99 -11.96
C GLU A 22 -0.91 -10.07 -11.73
N LYS A 23 -0.66 -10.92 -12.74
CA LYS A 23 0.30 -12.02 -12.62
C LYS A 23 1.70 -11.49 -12.29
N GLN A 24 2.12 -10.40 -12.93
CA GLN A 24 3.41 -9.77 -12.74
C GLN A 24 3.52 -9.13 -11.37
N ALA A 25 2.49 -8.37 -10.96
CA ALA A 25 2.44 -7.75 -9.65
C ALA A 25 2.54 -8.79 -8.53
N LEU A 26 1.74 -9.87 -8.61
CA LEU A 26 1.72 -10.92 -7.59
C LEU A 26 3.01 -11.75 -7.57
N CYS A 27 3.63 -12.00 -8.72
CA CYS A 27 4.94 -12.65 -8.80
C CYS A 27 6.02 -11.85 -8.04
N ILE A 28 6.01 -10.51 -8.17
CA ILE A 28 6.98 -9.69 -7.44
C ILE A 28 6.63 -9.62 -5.94
N VAL A 29 5.35 -9.64 -5.56
CA VAL A 29 4.91 -9.71 -4.16
C VAL A 29 5.49 -10.92 -3.42
N GLU A 30 5.66 -12.07 -4.09
CA GLU A 30 6.29 -13.26 -3.49
C GLU A 30 7.74 -13.00 -3.05
N ALA A 31 8.43 -12.04 -3.68
CA ALA A 31 9.78 -11.65 -3.30
C ALA A 31 9.82 -10.64 -2.13
N PHE A 32 8.70 -10.03 -1.74
CA PHE A 32 8.68 -8.94 -0.77
C PHE A 32 9.37 -9.22 0.58
N PRO A 33 9.29 -10.43 1.17
CA PRO A 33 10.04 -10.75 2.40
C PRO A 33 11.55 -10.57 2.28
N TYR A 34 12.10 -10.60 1.05
CA TYR A 34 13.52 -10.38 0.78
C TYR A 34 13.83 -8.93 0.34
N LEU A 35 12.80 -8.16 -0.03
CA LEU A 35 12.91 -6.78 -0.53
C LEU A 35 12.62 -5.73 0.55
N ILE A 36 11.76 -6.06 1.52
CA ILE A 36 11.29 -5.14 2.56
C ILE A 36 11.45 -5.82 3.92
N ASP A 37 12.44 -5.38 4.69
CA ASP A 37 12.75 -5.95 6.00
C ASP A 37 11.74 -5.51 7.08
N ASP A 38 11.14 -4.32 6.90
CA ASP A 38 10.09 -3.78 7.78
C ASP A 38 8.74 -4.47 7.53
N ASP A 39 8.23 -5.16 8.55
CA ASP A 39 6.98 -5.91 8.47
C ASP A 39 5.76 -5.02 8.18
N GLU A 40 5.67 -3.85 8.82
CA GLU A 40 4.58 -2.90 8.58
C GLU A 40 4.65 -2.35 7.14
N GLY A 41 5.81 -1.86 6.72
CA GLY A 41 6.06 -1.38 5.37
C GLY A 41 5.74 -2.43 4.31
N ARG A 42 6.07 -3.70 4.58
CA ARG A 42 5.73 -4.81 3.69
C ARG A 42 4.22 -5.01 3.57
N CYS A 43 3.49 -5.01 4.69
CA CYS A 43 2.03 -5.09 4.68
C CYS A 43 1.38 -3.91 3.94
N ILE A 44 1.88 -2.69 4.15
CA ILE A 44 1.40 -1.49 3.44
C ILE A 44 1.60 -1.62 1.92
N CYS A 45 2.79 -2.04 1.46
CA CYS A 45 3.04 -2.22 0.04
C CYS A 45 2.12 -3.31 -0.58
N ILE A 46 1.90 -4.42 0.13
CA ILE A 46 0.99 -5.49 -0.33
C ILE A 46 -0.46 -4.98 -0.38
N SER A 47 -0.90 -4.20 0.61
CA SER A 47 -2.26 -3.68 0.63
C SER A 47 -2.52 -2.72 -0.53
N LEU A 48 -1.54 -1.85 -0.86
CA LEU A 48 -1.60 -0.96 -2.01
C LEU A 48 -1.72 -1.73 -3.33
N ILE A 49 -0.97 -2.82 -3.49
CA ILE A 49 -1.06 -3.68 -4.66
C ILE A 49 -2.44 -4.34 -4.77
N TYR A 50 -2.98 -4.87 -3.67
CA TYR A 50 -4.34 -5.42 -3.71
C TYR A 50 -5.40 -4.38 -4.00
N PHE A 51 -5.26 -3.17 -3.47
CA PHE A 51 -6.17 -2.08 -3.79
C PHE A 51 -6.08 -1.68 -5.28
N ALA A 52 -4.87 -1.56 -5.81
CA ALA A 52 -4.61 -1.31 -7.23
C ALA A 52 -5.08 -2.46 -8.15
N LEU A 53 -5.33 -3.65 -7.64
CA LEU A 53 -5.93 -4.77 -8.38
C LEU A 53 -7.45 -4.90 -8.15
N ASP A 54 -8.09 -3.88 -7.57
CA ASP A 54 -9.52 -3.88 -7.20
C ASP A 54 -9.92 -4.99 -6.19
N LYS A 55 -8.96 -5.46 -5.39
CA LYS A 55 -9.15 -6.48 -4.35
C LYS A 55 -9.26 -5.85 -2.97
N ARG A 56 -10.19 -4.91 -2.80
CA ARG A 56 -10.33 -4.10 -1.57
C ARG A 56 -10.39 -4.93 -0.29
N SER A 57 -11.18 -6.01 -0.28
CA SER A 57 -11.28 -6.88 0.91
C SER A 57 -9.95 -7.53 1.28
N LYS A 58 -9.09 -7.85 0.30
CA LYS A 58 -7.73 -8.35 0.57
C LYS A 58 -6.83 -7.24 1.08
N ALA A 59 -6.88 -6.05 0.45
CA ALA A 59 -6.12 -4.89 0.89
C ALA A 59 -6.37 -4.56 2.36
N ILE A 60 -7.64 -4.52 2.78
CA ILE A 60 -8.02 -4.28 4.17
C ILE A 60 -7.51 -5.40 5.10
N ARG A 61 -7.71 -6.68 4.73
CA ARG A 61 -7.25 -7.81 5.54
C ARG A 61 -5.75 -7.84 5.75
N THR A 62 -4.96 -7.43 4.75
CA THR A 62 -3.49 -7.34 4.85
C THR A 62 -3.04 -6.39 5.95
N LEU A 63 -3.86 -5.38 6.27
CA LEU A 63 -3.58 -4.41 7.31
C LEU A 63 -4.03 -4.86 8.72
N ASN A 64 -4.67 -6.02 8.88
CA ASN A 64 -5.17 -6.48 10.18
C ASN A 64 -4.03 -6.62 11.21
N GLY A 65 -4.28 -6.17 12.44
CA GLY A 65 -3.30 -6.23 13.53
C GLY A 65 -2.28 -5.09 13.56
N LEU A 66 -2.25 -4.22 12.56
CA LEU A 66 -1.41 -3.01 12.53
C LEU A 66 -2.19 -1.78 12.99
N SER A 67 -1.56 -0.81 13.65
CA SER A 67 -2.28 0.34 14.26
C SER A 67 -1.58 1.69 14.07
N SER A 68 -0.67 1.82 13.10
CA SER A 68 -0.04 3.12 12.83
C SER A 68 -1.01 4.09 12.14
N PRO A 69 -0.80 5.41 12.26
CA PRO A 69 -1.64 6.41 11.58
C PRO A 69 -1.76 6.17 10.07
N ARG A 70 -0.66 5.76 9.42
CA ARG A 70 -0.65 5.46 7.99
C ARG A 70 -1.56 4.28 7.64
N VAL A 71 -1.52 3.23 8.45
CA VAL A 71 -2.39 2.07 8.29
C VAL A 71 -3.86 2.46 8.42
N GLU A 72 -4.18 3.31 9.39
CA GLU A 72 -5.56 3.77 9.59
C GLU A 72 -6.04 4.67 8.43
N GLY A 73 -5.19 5.57 7.95
CA GLY A 73 -5.47 6.36 6.75
C GLY A 73 -5.73 5.50 5.52
N LEU A 74 -4.98 4.41 5.33
CA LEU A 74 -5.21 3.44 4.26
C LEU A 74 -6.52 2.66 4.45
N ARG A 75 -6.89 2.28 5.67
CA ARG A 75 -8.19 1.64 5.93
C ARG A 75 -9.35 2.55 5.56
N PHE A 76 -9.29 3.81 5.95
CA PHE A 76 -10.28 4.80 5.53
C PHE A 76 -10.33 4.91 4.01
N LEU A 77 -9.18 5.08 3.35
CA LEU A 77 -9.10 5.14 1.90
C LEU A 77 -9.75 3.93 1.21
N TYR A 78 -9.51 2.72 1.71
CA TYR A 78 -10.02 1.49 1.10
C TYR A 78 -11.51 1.24 1.37
N ALA A 79 -12.03 1.78 2.48
CA ALA A 79 -13.44 1.68 2.86
C ALA A 79 -14.33 2.75 2.21
N SER A 80 -13.77 3.92 1.90
CA SER A 80 -14.50 5.03 1.28
C SER A 80 -14.87 4.77 -0.19
N SER A 81 -15.96 5.37 -0.63
CA SER A 81 -16.22 5.65 -2.06
C SER A 81 -15.69 7.03 -2.41
N ALA A 82 -15.61 7.35 -3.71
CA ALA A 82 -15.18 8.68 -4.17
C ALA A 82 -16.05 9.81 -3.57
N ASP A 83 -17.34 9.56 -3.40
CA ASP A 83 -18.30 10.54 -2.89
C ASP A 83 -18.29 10.68 -1.37
N SER A 84 -17.72 9.70 -0.65
CA SER A 84 -17.74 9.64 0.82
C SER A 84 -16.35 9.75 1.45
N ALA A 85 -15.31 10.02 0.66
CA ALA A 85 -13.95 10.10 1.15
C ALA A 85 -13.69 11.45 1.83
N ASP A 86 -13.42 11.43 3.13
CA ASP A 86 -12.84 12.58 3.83
C ASP A 86 -11.35 12.66 3.49
N THR A 87 -11.07 13.25 2.33
CA THR A 87 -9.72 13.35 1.78
C THR A 87 -8.76 14.10 2.70
N LYS A 88 -9.25 15.06 3.51
CA LYS A 88 -8.41 15.79 4.47
C LYS A 88 -7.91 14.88 5.59
N THR A 89 -8.83 14.15 6.22
CA THR A 89 -8.48 13.19 7.29
C THR A 89 -7.60 12.08 6.75
N ILE A 90 -7.93 11.52 5.58
CA ILE A 90 -7.14 10.47 4.92
C ILE A 90 -5.71 10.97 4.63
N CYS A 91 -5.54 12.15 4.01
CA CYS A 91 -4.23 12.69 3.70
C CYS A 91 -3.41 12.95 4.97
N SER A 92 -4.00 13.56 6.00
CA SER A 92 -3.32 13.83 7.26
C SER A 92 -2.76 12.55 7.91
N LEU A 93 -3.56 11.48 7.92
CA LEU A 93 -3.15 10.19 8.48
C LEU A 93 -2.04 9.50 7.67
N ILE A 94 -2.07 9.61 6.34
CA ILE A 94 -1.10 8.96 5.46
C ILE A 94 0.25 9.70 5.44
N THR A 95 0.23 11.04 5.40
CA THR A 95 1.46 11.85 5.29
C THR A 95 2.05 12.24 6.64
N GLY A 96 1.35 11.99 7.75
CA GLY A 96 1.81 12.33 9.10
C GLY A 96 1.56 13.78 9.50
N GLY A 97 0.54 14.44 8.92
CA GLY A 97 0.07 15.75 9.38
C GLY A 97 1.10 16.88 9.31
N HIS A 98 1.92 16.95 8.26
CA HIS A 98 2.58 18.21 7.92
C HIS A 98 1.65 19.01 7.02
N ASP A 99 0.85 19.87 7.65
CA ASP A 99 0.57 21.16 7.01
C ASP A 99 1.94 21.78 6.72
N GLY A 100 2.19 22.09 5.44
CA GLY A 100 3.42 22.74 5.04
C GLY A 100 3.51 24.11 5.68
N ASP A 101 4.58 24.32 6.45
CA ASP A 101 5.15 25.65 6.69
C ASP A 101 6.29 25.90 5.69
#